data_AF-A0A239J5K7-F1
#
_entry.id   AF-A0A239J5K7-F1
#
_cell.length_a   1.000
_cell.length_b   1.000
_cell.length_c   1.000
_cell.angle_alpha   90.00
_cell.angle_beta   90.00
_cell.angle_gamma   90.00
#
_symmetry.space_group_name_H-M   'P 1'
#
loop_
_entity.id
_entity.type
_entity.pdbx_description
1 polymer ?
#
loop_
_entity_poly.entity_id
_entity_poly.type
_entity_poly.pdbx_seq_one_letter_code
_entity_poly.pdbx_strand_id
1 'polypeptide(L)'
;MMYCAIVHSGGAAMQSRGARNTGRNVIICLILVIASAIAIVTGIYDMIAMGHETGSTAARIGFGAVIFFLSLILGLNFLWGYRIIARLEAGETKFAGWTVSPADYDRFREIDGNFVSKGSRENDYRPLRTSPPGGVQVLFSQDGVLIGDRYFGLASTGLNHFSDVAMIRSTTPMIEFGMVTTTGSSTNTVRFRRIHSTLRVPVSSDATHAAERVLGHYQAVQRHEVIVRPGFWKSRIRFGLIGTGLASACAAIGFLLRERNDELYNIPLFMAVAGTIVAIAGLFLAGMSRSFDPARRRR
;
A
#
# COMPACT_ATOMS: atom_id res chain seq x y z
N MET A 1 -6.25 0.48 1.46
CA MET A 1 -5.12 1.42 1.28
C MET A 1 -3.82 0.76 1.71
N MET A 2 -3.38 -0.19 0.90
CA MET A 2 -2.28 -1.09 1.20
C MET A 2 -0.97 -0.30 1.03
N TYR A 3 -0.30 0.10 2.13
CA TYR A 3 1.09 0.56 2.05
C TYR A 3 1.97 -0.67 2.04
N CYS A 4 1.98 -1.34 0.89
CA CYS A 4 3.01 -2.28 0.54
C CYS A 4 2.94 -2.40 -0.98
N ALA A 5 3.89 -1.80 -1.68
CA ALA A 5 4.17 -2.20 -3.06
C ALA A 5 4.74 -3.61 -2.96
N ILE A 6 3.87 -4.60 -3.05
CA ILE A 6 4.24 -6.00 -3.12
C ILE A 6 4.90 -6.21 -4.48
N VAL A 7 6.22 -6.25 -4.51
CA VAL A 7 6.98 -6.56 -5.72
C VAL A 7 7.22 -8.06 -5.75
N HIS A 8 6.62 -8.74 -6.74
CA HIS A 8 6.83 -10.17 -6.95
C HIS A 8 8.24 -10.40 -7.51
N SER A 9 9.10 -11.05 -6.75
CA SER A 9 10.40 -11.58 -7.21
C SER A 9 10.23 -13.09 -7.34
N GLY A 10 10.49 -13.67 -8.52
CA GLY A 10 10.35 -15.11 -8.76
C GLY A 10 11.07 -15.93 -7.67
N GLY A 11 10.33 -16.81 -6.98
CA GLY A 11 10.85 -17.76 -5.98
C GLY A 11 11.21 -17.21 -4.60
N ALA A 12 11.48 -15.91 -4.45
CA ALA A 12 11.90 -15.32 -3.17
C ALA A 12 10.69 -14.83 -2.33
N ALA A 13 10.80 -14.93 -1.00
CA ALA A 13 9.78 -14.48 -0.07
C ALA A 13 9.31 -13.05 -0.39
N MET A 14 8.00 -12.85 -0.43
CA MET A 14 7.36 -11.57 -0.72
C MET A 14 7.72 -10.54 0.37
N GLN A 15 8.58 -9.59 0.04
CA GLN A 15 9.10 -8.56 0.96
C GLN A 15 8.44 -7.20 0.73
N SER A 16 8.22 -6.48 1.84
CA SER A 16 7.72 -5.11 1.83
C SER A 16 8.87 -4.13 1.59
N ARG A 17 9.09 -3.71 0.33
CA ARG A 17 10.23 -2.83 -0.04
C ARG A 17 10.06 -1.34 0.30
N GLY A 18 9.06 -1.01 1.10
CA GLY A 18 8.65 0.38 1.36
C GLY A 18 8.03 1.05 0.12
N ALA A 19 7.36 2.18 0.34
CA ALA A 19 6.87 3.02 -0.74
C ALA A 19 8.02 3.91 -1.25
N ARG A 20 8.29 3.85 -2.55
CA ARG A 20 9.29 4.68 -3.24
C ARG A 20 8.64 5.33 -4.47
N ASN A 21 9.07 6.55 -4.81
CA ASN A 21 8.64 7.26 -6.03
C ASN A 21 7.11 7.37 -6.15
N THR A 22 6.42 7.63 -5.04
CA THR A 22 4.95 7.76 -5.01
C THR A 22 4.46 8.80 -6.02
N GLY A 23 5.15 9.93 -6.16
CA GLY A 23 4.84 10.95 -7.17
C GLY A 23 4.87 10.42 -8.61
N ARG A 24 5.88 9.63 -8.98
CA ARG A 24 5.95 9.01 -10.32
C ARG A 24 4.77 8.05 -10.55
N ASN A 25 4.41 7.27 -9.53
CA ASN A 25 3.28 6.34 -9.64
C ASN A 25 1.94 7.08 -9.76
N VAL A 26 1.77 8.25 -9.11
CA VAL A 26 0.60 9.13 -9.33
C VAL A 26 0.52 9.57 -10.78
N ILE A 27 1.63 10.03 -11.36
CA ILE A 27 1.68 10.46 -12.77
C ILE A 27 1.33 9.31 -13.71
N ILE A 28 1.89 8.12 -13.49
CA ILE A 28 1.57 6.93 -14.29
C ILE A 28 0.07 6.61 -14.21
N CYS A 29 -0.52 6.61 -13.01
CA CYS A 29 -1.95 6.39 -12.84
C CYS A 29 -2.79 7.47 -13.55
N LEU A 30 -2.37 8.74 -13.52
CA LEU A 30 -3.05 9.83 -14.20
C LEU A 30 -3.02 9.66 -15.73
N ILE A 31 -1.87 9.26 -16.29
CA ILE A 31 -1.74 8.95 -17.72
C ILE A 31 -2.69 7.80 -18.09
N LEU A 32 -2.73 6.73 -17.29
CA LEU A 32 -3.62 5.59 -17.53
C LEU A 32 -5.09 6.00 -17.46
N VAL A 33 -5.48 6.83 -16.48
CA VAL A 33 -6.85 7.37 -16.38
C VAL A 33 -7.23 8.14 -17.64
N ILE A 34 -6.35 9.01 -18.14
CA ILE A 34 -6.62 9.80 -19.36
C ILE A 34 -6.71 8.88 -20.59
N ALA A 35 -5.74 7.99 -20.78
CA ALA A 35 -5.72 7.06 -21.92
C ALA A 35 -6.98 6.17 -21.94
N SER A 36 -7.38 5.66 -20.78
CA SER A 36 -8.61 4.87 -20.65
C SER A 36 -9.87 5.69 -20.90
N ALA A 37 -9.93 6.94 -20.44
CA ALA A 37 -11.06 7.83 -20.75
C ALA A 37 -11.19 8.08 -22.26
N ILE A 38 -10.07 8.33 -22.95
CA ILE A 38 -10.04 8.49 -24.42
C ILE A 38 -10.53 7.21 -25.11
N ALA A 39 -10.09 6.02 -24.65
CA ALA A 39 -10.55 4.75 -25.21
C ALA A 39 -12.06 4.55 -25.04
N ILE A 40 -12.63 4.92 -23.88
CA ILE A 40 -14.07 4.87 -23.64
C ILE A 40 -14.80 5.83 -24.58
N VAL A 41 -14.38 7.10 -24.65
CA VAL A 41 -15.05 8.13 -25.46
C VAL A 41 -15.01 7.79 -26.94
N THR A 42 -13.85 7.37 -27.46
CA THR A 42 -13.72 6.95 -28.87
C THR A 42 -14.53 5.68 -29.16
N GLY A 43 -14.58 4.72 -28.24
CA GLY A 43 -15.45 3.54 -28.36
C GLY A 43 -16.93 3.90 -28.41
N ILE A 44 -17.38 4.86 -27.60
CA ILE A 44 -18.77 5.36 -27.62
C ILE A 44 -19.06 6.09 -28.93
N TYR A 45 -18.16 6.98 -29.37
CA TYR A 45 -18.34 7.74 -30.61
C TYR A 45 -18.44 6.82 -31.83
N ASP A 46 -17.52 5.86 -31.96
CA ASP A 46 -17.53 4.90 -33.06
C ASP A 46 -18.80 4.04 -33.06
N MET A 47 -19.27 3.63 -31.88
CA MET A 47 -20.53 2.89 -31.75
C MET A 47 -21.74 3.71 -32.21
N ILE A 48 -21.81 4.99 -31.82
CA ILE A 48 -22.88 5.90 -32.26
C ILE A 48 -22.79 6.11 -33.79
N ALA A 49 -21.59 6.30 -34.32
CA ALA A 49 -21.37 6.53 -35.75
C ALA A 49 -21.74 5.30 -36.62
N MET A 50 -21.50 4.09 -36.13
CA MET A 50 -21.87 2.85 -36.83
C MET A 50 -23.35 2.47 -36.63
N GLY A 51 -24.04 3.09 -35.65
CA GLY A 51 -25.43 2.78 -35.31
C GLY A 51 -25.64 1.42 -34.64
N HIS A 52 -24.57 0.65 -34.42
CA HIS A 52 -24.63 -0.64 -33.72
C HIS A 52 -23.32 -0.91 -32.96
N GLU A 53 -23.40 -1.85 -32.01
CA GLU A 53 -22.24 -2.31 -31.26
C GLU A 53 -21.35 -3.23 -32.12
N THR A 54 -20.03 -3.06 -32.04
CA THR A 54 -19.05 -4.02 -32.57
C THR A 54 -18.20 -4.60 -31.44
N GLY A 55 -17.56 -5.75 -31.67
CA GLY A 55 -16.62 -6.31 -30.69
C GLY A 55 -15.47 -5.36 -30.35
N SER A 56 -15.02 -4.55 -31.32
CA SER A 56 -13.97 -3.53 -31.12
C SER A 56 -14.43 -2.40 -30.20
N THR A 57 -15.62 -1.83 -30.44
CA THR A 57 -16.18 -0.76 -29.59
C THR A 57 -16.46 -1.27 -28.18
N ALA A 58 -17.00 -2.49 -28.07
CA ALA A 58 -17.26 -3.15 -26.79
C ALA A 58 -15.96 -3.35 -25.98
N ALA A 59 -14.90 -3.85 -26.63
CA ALA A 59 -13.60 -4.05 -26.00
C ALA A 59 -12.99 -2.74 -25.52
N ARG A 60 -13.00 -1.67 -26.35
CA ARG A 60 -12.46 -0.37 -25.95
C ARG A 60 -13.18 0.22 -24.74
N ILE A 61 -14.51 0.17 -24.74
CA ILE A 61 -15.33 0.65 -23.61
C ILE A 61 -15.08 -0.20 -22.36
N GLY A 62 -15.16 -1.53 -22.49
CA GLY A 62 -15.03 -2.46 -21.37
C GLY A 62 -13.64 -2.42 -20.72
N PHE A 63 -12.57 -2.63 -21.50
CA PHE A 63 -11.20 -2.56 -20.99
C PHE A 63 -10.84 -1.14 -20.53
N GLY A 64 -11.29 -0.12 -21.27
CA GLY A 64 -11.13 1.28 -20.87
C GLY A 64 -11.72 1.52 -19.49
N ALA A 65 -12.96 1.12 -19.24
CA ALA A 65 -13.61 1.29 -17.93
C ALA A 65 -12.83 0.58 -16.80
N VAL A 66 -12.44 -0.68 -17.00
CA VAL A 66 -11.69 -1.45 -15.99
C VAL A 66 -10.38 -0.75 -15.63
N ILE A 67 -9.59 -0.38 -16.64
CA ILE A 67 -8.28 0.28 -16.43
C ILE A 67 -8.50 1.67 -15.81
N PHE A 68 -9.53 2.41 -16.23
CA PHE A 68 -9.87 3.72 -15.67
C PHE A 68 -10.10 3.65 -14.17
N PHE A 69 -11.01 2.77 -13.72
CA PHE A 69 -11.35 2.66 -12.30
C PHE A 69 -10.19 2.13 -11.46
N LEU A 70 -9.48 1.12 -11.97
CA LEU A 70 -8.31 0.58 -11.27
C LEU A 70 -7.22 1.64 -11.10
N SER A 71 -6.92 2.38 -12.17
CA SER A 71 -5.92 3.45 -12.17
C SER A 71 -6.33 4.61 -11.29
N LEU A 72 -7.62 4.96 -11.24
CA LEU A 72 -8.13 6.01 -10.35
C LEU A 72 -7.96 5.63 -8.88
N ILE A 73 -8.34 4.41 -8.51
CA ILE A 73 -8.21 3.90 -7.12
C ILE A 73 -6.74 3.84 -6.70
N LEU A 74 -5.87 3.29 -7.56
CA LEU A 74 -4.43 3.23 -7.30
C LEU A 74 -3.82 4.64 -7.24
N GLY A 75 -4.21 5.54 -8.14
CA GLY A 75 -3.76 6.92 -8.20
C GLY A 75 -4.09 7.69 -6.93
N LEU A 76 -5.32 7.56 -6.41
CA LEU A 76 -5.72 8.14 -5.13
C LEU A 76 -4.91 7.57 -3.95
N ASN A 77 -4.60 6.27 -3.98
CA ASN A 77 -3.75 5.64 -2.96
C ASN A 77 -2.32 6.22 -3.00
N PHE A 78 -1.70 6.30 -4.18
CA PHE A 78 -0.37 6.88 -4.33
C PHE A 78 -0.33 8.38 -4.00
N LEU A 79 -1.39 9.13 -4.33
CA LEU A 79 -1.51 10.54 -4.00
C LEU A 79 -1.55 10.77 -2.51
N TRP A 80 -2.27 9.91 -1.77
CA TRP A 80 -2.25 9.96 -0.32
C TRP A 80 -0.87 9.63 0.24
N GLY A 81 -0.17 8.63 -0.31
CA GLY A 81 1.20 8.30 0.09
C GLY A 81 2.18 9.42 -0.17
N TYR A 82 2.08 10.05 -1.32
CA TYR A 82 2.84 11.25 -1.64
C TYR A 82 2.58 12.37 -0.62
N ARG A 83 1.32 12.63 -0.27
CA ARG A 83 0.96 13.64 0.75
C ARG A 83 1.51 13.31 2.13
N ILE A 84 1.49 12.06 2.56
CA ILE A 84 2.07 11.67 3.86
C ILE A 84 3.57 11.94 3.88
N ILE A 85 4.27 11.52 2.83
CA ILE A 85 5.73 11.71 2.72
C ILE A 85 6.05 13.21 2.71
N ALA A 86 5.36 13.99 1.86
CA ALA A 86 5.58 15.44 1.78
C ALA A 86 5.33 16.15 3.12
N ARG A 87 4.28 15.77 3.86
CA ARG A 87 4.00 16.34 5.20
C ARG A 87 5.05 15.93 6.23
N LEU A 88 5.57 14.71 6.14
CA LEU A 88 6.62 14.23 7.03
C LEU A 88 7.95 14.95 6.76
N GLU A 89 8.31 15.13 5.48
CA GLU A 89 9.48 15.89 5.04
C GLU A 89 9.38 17.38 5.42
N ALA A 90 8.18 17.97 5.30
CA ALA A 90 7.89 19.33 5.76
C ALA A 90 7.89 19.48 7.29
N GLY A 91 7.97 18.38 8.05
CA GLY A 91 7.99 18.38 9.51
C GLY A 91 6.62 18.42 10.19
N GLU A 92 5.51 18.54 9.43
CA GLU A 92 4.15 18.67 9.99
C GLU A 92 3.73 17.47 10.82
N THR A 93 4.12 16.26 10.40
CA THR A 93 3.78 15.01 11.07
C THR A 93 5.00 14.30 11.66
N LYS A 94 6.12 15.02 11.80
CA LYS A 94 7.37 14.49 12.31
C LYS A 94 7.27 14.30 13.82
N PHE A 95 7.46 13.06 14.26
CA PHE A 95 7.56 12.69 15.67
C PHE A 95 8.99 12.78 16.17
N ALA A 96 9.93 12.22 15.42
CA ALA A 96 11.37 12.27 15.70
C ALA A 96 12.14 12.17 14.38
N GLY A 97 13.41 12.52 14.38
CA GLY A 97 14.27 12.23 13.24
C GLY A 97 15.68 12.71 13.43
N TRP A 98 16.59 12.11 12.68
CA TRP A 98 18.02 12.37 12.70
C TRP A 98 18.62 12.14 11.32
N THR A 99 19.85 12.58 11.14
CA THR A 99 20.65 12.30 9.94
C THR A 99 21.77 11.35 10.33
N VAL A 100 21.84 10.21 9.66
CA VAL A 100 22.94 9.25 9.82
C VAL A 100 24.10 9.70 8.95
N SER A 101 25.26 9.91 9.55
CA SER A 101 26.47 10.34 8.84
C SER A 101 26.85 9.31 7.76
N PRO A 102 27.56 9.70 6.69
CA PRO A 102 28.02 8.75 5.67
C PRO A 102 28.82 7.58 6.27
N ALA A 103 29.72 7.87 7.22
CA ALA A 103 30.54 6.86 7.89
C ALA A 103 29.70 5.88 8.73
N ASP A 104 28.72 6.37 9.49
CA ASP A 104 27.83 5.50 10.27
C ASP A 104 26.91 4.69 9.38
N TYR A 105 26.50 5.26 8.24
CA TYR A 105 25.68 4.56 7.26
C TYR A 105 26.45 3.42 6.60
N ASP A 106 27.72 3.62 6.24
CA ASP A 106 28.56 2.54 5.70
C ASP A 106 28.79 1.42 6.73
N ARG A 107 29.01 1.76 7.99
CA ARG A 107 29.07 0.76 9.08
C ARG A 107 27.75 0.01 9.23
N PHE A 108 26.62 0.72 9.19
CA PHE A 108 25.29 0.10 9.23
C PHE A 108 25.12 -0.91 8.08
N ARG A 109 25.54 -0.56 6.86
CA ARG A 109 25.47 -1.47 5.70
C ARG A 109 26.27 -2.74 5.89
N GLU A 110 27.48 -2.62 6.44
CA GLU A 110 28.33 -3.77 6.74
C GLU A 110 27.69 -4.67 7.80
N ILE A 111 27.19 -4.09 8.89
CA ILE A 111 26.51 -4.82 9.96
C ILE A 111 25.25 -5.52 9.44
N ASP A 112 24.43 -4.84 8.66
CA ASP A 112 23.21 -5.42 8.08
C ASP A 112 23.54 -6.56 7.11
N GLY A 113 24.60 -6.42 6.30
CA GLY A 113 25.13 -7.50 5.46
C GLY A 113 25.56 -8.72 6.28
N ASN A 114 26.19 -8.50 7.43
CA ASN A 114 26.60 -9.56 8.36
C ASN A 114 25.41 -10.28 9.03
N PHE A 115 24.30 -9.58 9.28
CA PHE A 115 23.08 -10.23 9.76
C PHE A 115 22.53 -11.21 8.71
N VAL A 116 22.48 -10.78 7.45
CA VAL A 116 22.02 -11.61 6.34
C VAL A 116 22.91 -12.84 6.15
N SER A 117 24.24 -12.69 6.21
CA SER A 117 25.17 -13.81 6.05
C SER A 117 25.07 -14.85 7.18
N LYS A 118 24.68 -14.42 8.40
CA LYS A 118 24.44 -15.29 9.55
C LYS A 118 23.05 -15.93 9.58
N GLY A 119 22.28 -15.83 8.50
CA GLY A 119 20.95 -16.42 8.39
C GLY A 119 19.86 -15.65 9.15
N SER A 120 20.14 -14.42 9.61
CA SER A 120 19.08 -13.55 10.12
C SER A 120 18.17 -13.10 8.97
N ARG A 121 16.93 -12.71 9.31
CA ARG A 121 15.98 -12.21 8.31
C ARG A 121 16.56 -10.99 7.58
N GLU A 122 16.37 -10.97 6.27
CA GLU A 122 16.76 -9.85 5.41
C GLU A 122 16.03 -8.58 5.85
N ASN A 123 16.74 -7.45 5.77
CA ASN A 123 16.18 -6.15 6.05
C ASN A 123 15.26 -5.69 4.91
N ASP A 124 14.02 -5.33 5.25
CA ASP A 124 13.05 -4.75 4.32
C ASP A 124 13.57 -3.44 3.71
N TYR A 125 14.40 -2.70 4.45
CA TYR A 125 15.16 -1.59 3.90
C TYR A 125 16.42 -2.09 3.21
N ARG A 126 16.43 -2.06 1.87
CA ARG A 126 17.66 -2.26 1.09
C ARG A 126 18.53 -1.01 1.16
N PRO A 127 19.70 -1.06 1.81
CA PRO A 127 20.58 0.09 1.90
C PRO A 127 21.06 0.56 0.53
N LEU A 128 21.38 1.85 0.41
CA LEU A 128 21.96 2.41 -0.80
C LEU A 128 23.36 1.81 -1.03
N ARG A 129 23.73 1.61 -2.31
CA ARG A 129 25.06 1.07 -2.66
C ARG A 129 26.21 2.01 -2.32
N THR A 130 25.91 3.31 -2.25
CA THR A 130 26.87 4.37 -1.99
C THR A 130 26.24 5.31 -0.97
N SER A 131 27.00 5.67 0.07
CA SER A 131 26.58 6.65 1.06
C SER A 131 26.43 8.02 0.42
N PRO A 132 25.26 8.69 0.55
CA PRO A 132 25.11 10.07 0.12
C PRO A 132 26.07 10.98 0.92
N PRO A 133 26.70 12.01 0.30
CA PRO A 133 27.62 12.90 1.00
C PRO A 133 27.00 13.63 2.21
N GLY A 134 25.71 13.95 2.12
CA GLY A 134 24.94 14.58 3.22
C GLY A 134 24.43 13.60 4.28
N GLY A 135 24.76 12.31 4.18
CA GLY A 135 24.20 11.27 5.03
C GLY A 135 22.79 10.85 4.61
N VAL A 136 22.16 10.00 5.43
CA VAL A 136 20.81 9.49 5.20
C VAL A 136 19.88 10.02 6.28
N GLN A 137 18.87 10.78 5.88
CA GLN A 137 17.86 11.28 6.78
C GLN A 137 16.89 10.16 7.19
N VAL A 138 16.59 10.09 8.48
CA VAL A 138 15.61 9.18 9.07
C VAL A 138 14.55 10.02 9.78
N LEU A 139 13.31 9.97 9.31
CA LEU A 139 12.18 10.68 9.90
C LEU A 139 11.12 9.68 10.37
N PHE A 140 10.74 9.75 11.63
CA PHE A 140 9.63 8.98 12.18
C PHE A 140 8.37 9.83 12.22
N SER A 141 7.25 9.26 11.80
CA SER A 141 5.90 9.70 12.18
C SER A 141 5.39 8.84 13.34
N GLN A 142 4.16 9.09 13.78
CA GLN A 142 3.50 8.24 14.78
C GLN A 142 3.20 6.82 14.28
N ASP A 143 3.20 6.61 12.96
CA ASP A 143 2.68 5.40 12.28
C ASP A 143 3.59 4.87 11.18
N GLY A 144 4.83 5.36 11.11
CA GLY A 144 5.76 5.04 10.03
C GLY A 144 7.13 5.67 10.19
N VAL A 145 8.01 5.30 9.27
CA VAL A 145 9.37 5.82 9.17
C VAL A 145 9.74 6.05 7.71
N LEU A 146 10.37 7.19 7.43
CA LEU A 146 11.00 7.54 6.17
C LEU A 146 12.51 7.41 6.33
N ILE A 147 13.14 6.57 5.52
CA ILE A 147 14.59 6.34 5.51
C ILE A 147 15.12 6.75 4.13
N GLY A 148 15.75 7.91 4.04
CA GLY A 148 16.06 8.56 2.78
C GLY A 148 14.78 8.83 1.98
N ASP A 149 14.63 8.18 0.83
CA ASP A 149 13.49 8.33 -0.08
C ASP A 149 12.41 7.24 0.08
N ARG A 150 12.50 6.40 1.13
CA ARG A 150 11.62 5.23 1.31
C ARG A 150 10.82 5.28 2.58
N TYR A 151 9.50 5.23 2.41
CA TYR A 151 8.56 5.22 3.51
C TYR A 151 8.10 3.81 3.86
N PHE A 152 8.14 3.47 5.15
CA PHE A 152 7.65 2.22 5.72
C PHE A 152 6.53 2.53 6.70
N GLY A 153 5.36 1.91 6.48
CA GLY A 153 4.27 1.99 7.44
C GLY A 153 4.52 1.06 8.63
N LEU A 154 4.47 1.61 9.84
CA LEU A 154 4.65 0.91 11.10
C LEU A 154 3.31 0.78 11.82
N ALA A 155 2.35 0.11 11.17
CA ALA A 155 1.05 -0.17 11.77
C ALA A 155 1.17 -1.32 12.78
N SER A 156 0.43 -1.28 13.89
CA SER A 156 0.32 -2.42 14.83
C SER A 156 -0.76 -3.43 14.43
N THR A 157 -1.59 -3.11 13.43
CA THR A 157 -2.72 -3.95 13.00
C THR A 157 -2.84 -4.01 11.48
N GLY A 158 -3.51 -5.06 11.00
CA GLY A 158 -3.82 -5.26 9.59
C GLY A 158 -2.92 -6.27 8.89
N LEU A 159 -2.99 -6.28 7.56
CA LEU A 159 -2.27 -7.25 6.73
C LEU A 159 -0.76 -7.07 6.74
N ASN A 160 -0.26 -5.86 6.97
CA ASN A 160 1.15 -5.59 7.21
C ASN A 160 1.24 -4.81 8.52
N HIS A 161 1.86 -5.40 9.53
CA HIS A 161 2.03 -4.78 10.83
C HIS A 161 3.38 -5.15 11.43
N PHE A 162 3.90 -4.33 12.34
CA PHE A 162 5.03 -4.72 13.17
C PHE A 162 4.54 -5.55 14.36
N SER A 163 5.23 -6.65 14.65
CA SER A 163 4.97 -7.53 15.79
C SER A 163 5.91 -7.28 16.96
N ASP A 164 7.10 -6.73 16.69
CA ASP A 164 8.10 -6.45 17.71
C ASP A 164 8.95 -5.23 17.39
N VAL A 165 9.52 -4.60 18.43
CA VAL A 165 10.44 -3.47 18.29
C VAL A 165 11.51 -3.50 19.39
N ALA A 166 12.78 -3.44 18.98
CA ALA A 166 13.92 -3.50 19.88
C ALA A 166 15.08 -2.60 19.42
N MET A 167 15.91 -2.15 20.37
CA MET A 167 17.18 -1.50 20.06
C MET A 167 18.27 -2.55 19.96
N ILE A 168 18.93 -2.65 18.81
CA ILE A 168 20.15 -3.44 18.65
C ILE A 168 21.32 -2.55 19.01
N ARG A 169 21.99 -2.91 20.10
CA ARG A 169 23.22 -2.25 20.57
C ARG A 169 24.41 -2.85 19.82
N SER A 170 24.87 -2.15 18.79
CA SER A 170 26.11 -2.45 18.06
C SER A 170 26.93 -1.16 17.94
N THR A 171 28.07 -1.22 17.23
CA THR A 171 28.92 -0.06 16.96
C THR A 171 28.16 1.08 16.26
N THR A 172 27.20 0.74 15.39
CA THR A 172 26.18 1.68 14.90
C THR A 172 24.81 1.21 15.38
N PRO A 173 24.25 1.83 16.45
CA PRO A 173 22.97 1.39 17.00
C PRO A 173 21.87 1.44 15.94
N MET A 174 20.91 0.52 16.04
CA MET A 174 19.77 0.46 15.13
C MET A 174 18.50 0.03 15.84
N ILE A 175 17.36 0.54 15.39
CA ILE A 175 16.05 0.08 15.85
C ILE A 175 15.60 -1.01 14.89
N GLU A 176 15.33 -2.20 15.43
CA GLU A 176 14.80 -3.32 14.67
C GLU A 176 13.29 -3.44 14.92
N PHE A 177 12.52 -3.47 13.82
CA PHE A 177 11.11 -3.80 13.82
C PHE A 177 10.91 -5.19 13.21
N GLY A 178 10.35 -6.11 13.97
CA GLY A 178 9.86 -7.38 13.43
C GLY A 178 8.56 -7.14 12.69
N MET A 179 8.52 -7.41 11.39
CA MET A 179 7.36 -7.17 10.52
C MET A 179 6.62 -8.47 10.21
N VAL A 180 5.30 -8.39 10.10
CA VAL A 180 4.43 -9.50 9.73
C VAL A 180 3.51 -9.08 8.59
N THR A 181 3.69 -9.72 7.43
CA THR A 181 2.80 -9.58 6.29
C THR A 181 1.94 -10.83 6.13
N THR A 182 0.63 -10.69 6.20
CA THR A 182 -0.34 -11.75 5.87
C THR A 182 -0.69 -11.61 4.39
N THR A 183 -0.35 -12.62 3.60
CA THR A 183 -0.66 -12.69 2.17
C THR A 183 -1.51 -13.92 1.87
N GLY A 184 -2.41 -13.82 0.90
CA GLY A 184 -3.12 -14.98 0.37
C GLY A 184 -2.24 -15.64 -0.70
N SER A 185 -1.99 -16.95 -0.60
CA SER A 185 -1.28 -17.70 -1.64
C SER A 185 -2.20 -18.75 -2.27
N SER A 186 -2.09 -18.84 -3.61
CA SER A 186 -2.74 -19.78 -4.53
C SER A 186 -4.06 -19.31 -5.17
N THR A 187 -4.14 -19.50 -6.48
CA THR A 187 -5.30 -19.29 -7.34
C THR A 187 -6.43 -20.29 -7.10
N ASN A 188 -6.12 -21.47 -6.53
CA ASN A 188 -7.09 -22.57 -6.38
C ASN A 188 -7.55 -22.81 -4.94
N THR A 189 -6.81 -22.37 -3.92
CA THR A 189 -7.21 -22.46 -2.50
C THR A 189 -6.75 -21.22 -1.76
N VAL A 190 -7.67 -20.49 -1.13
CA VAL A 190 -7.33 -19.28 -0.36
C VAL A 190 -6.63 -19.69 0.94
N ARG A 191 -5.31 -19.87 0.90
CA ARG A 191 -4.49 -20.08 2.10
C ARG A 191 -3.82 -18.78 2.50
N PHE A 192 -4.10 -18.32 3.71
CA PHE A 192 -3.39 -17.18 4.30
C PHE A 192 -2.05 -17.64 4.86
N ARG A 193 -0.96 -17.07 4.34
CA ARG A 193 0.40 -17.28 4.85
C ARG A 193 0.86 -16.01 5.55
N ARG A 194 1.44 -16.17 6.74
CA ARG A 194 2.18 -15.10 7.43
C ARG A 194 3.64 -15.16 7.01
N ILE A 195 4.16 -14.03 6.56
CA ILE A 195 5.55 -13.82 6.20
C ILE A 195 6.13 -12.90 7.26
N HIS A 196 7.18 -13.37 7.92
CA HIS A 196 7.92 -12.55 8.88
C HIS A 196 9.12 -11.92 8.17
N SER A 197 9.24 -10.61 8.26
CA SER A 197 10.39 -9.83 7.79
C SER A 197 10.90 -8.93 8.91
N THR A 198 11.95 -8.17 8.64
CA THR A 198 12.58 -7.30 9.63
C THR A 198 12.90 -5.97 8.98
N LEU A 199 12.63 -4.86 9.65
CA LEU A 199 13.07 -3.53 9.23
C LEU A 199 14.07 -3.01 10.26
N ARG A 200 15.33 -2.83 9.84
CA ARG A 200 16.38 -2.23 10.69
C ARG A 200 16.62 -0.79 10.26
N VAL A 201 16.49 0.12 11.21
CA VAL A 201 16.63 1.56 11.01
C VAL A 201 17.89 2.04 11.71
N PRO A 202 18.89 2.59 10.99
CA PRO A 202 20.11 3.09 11.60
C PRO A 202 19.86 4.30 12.51
N VAL A 203 20.55 4.34 13.63
CA VAL A 203 20.52 5.44 14.61
C VAL A 203 21.88 6.16 14.56
N SER A 204 21.85 7.48 14.45
CA SER A 204 23.07 8.29 14.57
C SER A 204 23.58 8.24 16.02
N SER A 205 24.91 8.26 16.22
CA SER A 205 25.53 8.32 17.56
C SER A 205 24.96 9.43 18.43
N ASP A 206 24.61 10.56 17.83
CA ASP A 206 24.19 11.77 18.55
C ASP A 206 22.65 11.78 18.78
N ALA A 207 21.95 10.78 18.24
CA ALA A 207 20.50 10.69 18.26
C ALA A 207 19.95 9.66 19.27
N THR A 208 20.78 9.15 20.19
CA THR A 208 20.38 8.09 21.15
C THR A 208 19.10 8.43 21.91
N HIS A 209 19.01 9.63 22.48
CA HIS A 209 17.82 10.05 23.23
C HIS A 209 16.57 10.16 22.33
N ALA A 210 16.72 10.63 21.09
CA ALA A 210 15.62 10.66 20.13
C ALA A 210 15.15 9.24 19.77
N ALA A 211 16.10 8.31 19.61
CA ALA A 211 15.83 6.92 19.30
C ALA A 211 15.17 6.17 20.47
N GLU A 212 15.52 6.48 21.72
CA GLU A 212 14.85 5.95 22.92
C GLU A 212 13.38 6.40 22.99
N ARG A 213 13.09 7.67 22.67
CA ARG A 213 11.68 8.14 22.58
C ARG A 213 10.90 7.40 21.51
N VAL A 214 11.50 7.15 20.34
CA VAL A 214 10.89 6.35 19.27
C VAL A 214 10.63 4.93 19.75
N LEU A 215 11.61 4.28 20.36
CA LEU A 215 11.48 2.94 20.92
C LEU A 215 10.32 2.88 21.93
N GLY A 216 10.29 3.80 22.90
CA GLY A 216 9.24 3.85 23.91
C GLY A 216 7.84 4.04 23.32
N HIS A 217 7.69 4.92 22.32
CA HIS A 217 6.42 5.11 21.60
C HIS A 217 5.96 3.82 20.92
N TYR A 218 6.81 3.19 20.10
CA TYR A 218 6.40 2.00 19.34
C TYR A 218 6.19 0.78 20.24
N GLN A 219 6.90 0.67 21.38
CA GLN A 219 6.61 -0.34 22.39
C GLN A 219 5.24 -0.11 23.06
N ALA A 220 4.87 1.14 23.35
CA ALA A 220 3.54 1.47 23.86
C ALA A 220 2.43 1.18 22.82
N VAL A 221 2.71 1.41 21.54
CA VAL A 221 1.82 1.03 20.43
C VAL A 221 1.68 -0.49 20.31
N GLN A 222 2.76 -1.25 20.46
CA GLN A 222 2.75 -2.72 20.47
C GLN A 222 1.94 -3.28 21.66
N ARG A 223 2.09 -2.69 22.85
CA ARG A 223 1.27 -3.01 24.04
C ARG A 223 -0.17 -2.49 23.95
N HIS A 224 -0.51 -1.80 22.85
CA HIS A 224 -1.82 -1.18 22.59
C HIS A 224 -2.25 -0.15 23.66
N GLU A 225 -1.29 0.48 24.34
CA GLU A 225 -1.49 1.62 25.24
C GLU A 225 -1.76 2.89 24.41
N VAL A 226 -1.14 2.97 23.23
CA VAL A 226 -1.33 4.06 22.27
C VAL A 226 -2.01 3.53 21.01
N ILE A 227 -3.19 4.06 20.68
CA ILE A 227 -3.90 3.72 19.44
C ILE A 227 -3.54 4.74 18.37
N VAL A 228 -2.74 4.31 17.40
CA VAL A 228 -2.37 5.12 16.24
C VAL A 228 -3.51 5.10 15.22
N ARG A 229 -4.13 6.25 14.96
CA ARG A 229 -5.25 6.47 14.02
C ARG A 229 -6.52 5.63 14.30
N PRO A 230 -7.29 5.97 15.35
CA PRO A 230 -8.49 5.23 15.74
C PRO A 230 -9.60 5.16 14.67
N GLY A 231 -9.65 6.12 13.74
CA GLY A 231 -10.65 6.16 12.66
C GLY A 231 -10.31 5.34 11.41
N PHE A 232 -9.09 4.80 11.31
CA PHE A 232 -8.57 4.24 10.06
C PHE A 232 -9.42 3.08 9.50
N TRP A 233 -9.75 2.10 10.33
CA TRP A 233 -10.56 0.94 9.93
C TRP A 233 -12.00 1.32 9.62
N LYS A 234 -12.59 2.23 10.40
CA LYS A 234 -13.95 2.75 10.16
C LYS A 234 -14.06 3.42 8.80
N SER A 235 -13.10 4.28 8.45
CA SER A 235 -13.06 4.92 7.14
C SER A 235 -12.96 3.91 6.00
N ARG A 236 -12.12 2.87 6.14
CA ARG A 236 -12.00 1.82 5.12
C ARG A 236 -13.27 1.02 4.92
N ILE A 237 -13.92 0.62 6.02
CA ILE A 237 -15.19 -0.10 5.94
C ILE A 237 -16.23 0.79 5.24
N ARG A 238 -16.31 2.07 5.60
CA ARG A 238 -17.23 3.02 4.97
C ARG A 238 -16.98 3.16 3.47
N PHE A 239 -15.73 3.38 3.04
CA PHE A 239 -15.39 3.47 1.63
C PHE A 239 -15.64 2.16 0.87
N GLY A 240 -15.33 1.01 1.48
CA GLY A 240 -15.62 -0.30 0.90
C GLY A 240 -17.12 -0.51 0.65
N LEU A 241 -17.96 -0.19 1.64
CA LEU A 241 -19.41 -0.30 1.52
C LEU A 241 -20.01 0.69 0.50
N ILE A 242 -19.53 1.93 0.46
CA ILE A 242 -19.95 2.91 -0.56
C ILE A 242 -19.58 2.39 -1.95
N GLY A 243 -18.34 1.92 -2.13
CA GLY A 243 -17.87 1.36 -3.40
C GLY A 243 -18.69 0.15 -3.84
N THR A 244 -18.99 -0.77 -2.91
CA THR A 244 -19.90 -1.90 -3.19
C THR A 244 -21.27 -1.43 -3.63
N GLY A 245 -21.89 -0.48 -2.91
CA GLY A 245 -23.21 0.03 -3.26
C GLY A 245 -23.28 0.62 -4.66
N LEU A 246 -22.29 1.45 -5.02
CA LEU A 246 -22.17 2.01 -6.37
C LEU A 246 -21.98 0.92 -7.43
N ALA A 247 -21.11 -0.06 -7.18
CA ALA A 247 -20.82 -1.14 -8.12
C ALA A 247 -22.03 -2.06 -8.33
N SER A 248 -22.78 -2.37 -7.27
CA SER A 248 -24.02 -3.14 -7.33
C SER A 248 -25.12 -2.39 -8.11
N ALA A 249 -25.24 -1.07 -7.94
CA ALA A 249 -26.17 -0.27 -8.73
C ALA A 249 -25.81 -0.30 -10.22
N CYS A 250 -24.53 -0.13 -10.58
CA CYS A 250 -24.07 -0.27 -11.96
C CYS A 250 -24.35 -1.67 -12.53
N ALA A 251 -24.16 -2.72 -11.74
CA ALA A 251 -24.44 -4.08 -12.18
C ALA A 251 -25.94 -4.28 -12.45
N ALA A 252 -26.80 -3.81 -11.54
CA ALA A 252 -28.26 -3.89 -11.69
C ALA A 252 -28.75 -3.13 -12.93
N ILE A 253 -28.22 -1.93 -13.19
CA ILE A 253 -28.51 -1.18 -14.42
C ILE A 253 -28.07 -1.97 -15.66
N GLY A 254 -26.90 -2.60 -15.62
CA GLY A 254 -26.43 -3.48 -16.70
C GLY A 254 -27.37 -4.65 -16.96
N PHE A 255 -27.87 -5.33 -15.92
CA PHE A 255 -28.86 -6.40 -16.08
C PHE A 255 -30.19 -5.89 -16.65
N LEU A 256 -30.71 -4.76 -16.15
CA LEU A 256 -31.97 -4.17 -16.61
C LEU A 256 -31.89 -3.69 -18.07
N LEU A 257 -30.77 -3.13 -18.48
CA LEU A 257 -30.55 -2.69 -19.87
C LEU A 257 -30.46 -3.88 -20.82
N ARG A 258 -29.86 -4.99 -20.37
CA ARG A 258 -29.79 -6.23 -21.15
C ARG A 258 -31.16 -6.81 -21.44
N GLU A 259 -32.07 -6.79 -20.47
CA GLU A 259 -33.44 -7.32 -20.65
C GLU A 259 -34.29 -6.47 -21.58
N ARG A 260 -33.97 -5.18 -21.76
CA ARG A 260 -34.79 -4.24 -22.53
C ARG A 260 -34.30 -4.00 -23.96
N ASN A 261 -33.08 -4.39 -24.30
CA ASN A 261 -32.47 -3.98 -25.56
C ASN A 261 -31.61 -5.09 -26.18
N ASP A 262 -32.22 -5.88 -27.06
CA ASP A 262 -31.56 -7.01 -27.74
C ASP A 262 -30.39 -6.56 -28.64
N GLU A 263 -30.36 -5.29 -29.06
CA GLU A 263 -29.30 -4.72 -29.92
C GLU A 263 -28.01 -4.35 -29.17
N LEU A 264 -28.05 -4.14 -27.85
CA LEU A 264 -26.89 -3.81 -27.02
C LEU A 264 -26.39 -5.06 -26.30
N TYR A 265 -25.75 -5.97 -27.02
CA TYR A 265 -25.46 -7.30 -26.49
C TYR A 265 -24.33 -7.32 -25.44
N ASN A 266 -23.22 -6.57 -25.63
CA ASN A 266 -22.05 -6.73 -24.75
C ASN A 266 -21.87 -5.61 -23.73
N ILE A 267 -22.27 -4.36 -24.01
CA ILE A 267 -22.10 -3.26 -23.03
C ILE A 267 -22.85 -3.51 -21.70
N PRO A 268 -24.14 -3.86 -21.71
CA PRO A 268 -24.88 -4.15 -20.47
C PRO A 268 -24.31 -5.37 -19.72
N LEU A 269 -23.83 -6.37 -20.46
CA LEU A 269 -23.15 -7.54 -19.91
C LEU A 269 -21.83 -7.15 -19.21
N PHE A 270 -21.01 -6.30 -19.84
CA PHE A 270 -19.77 -5.79 -19.23
C PHE A 270 -20.05 -4.99 -17.96
N MET A 271 -21.07 -4.12 -17.96
CA MET A 271 -21.48 -3.38 -16.76
C MET A 271 -21.92 -4.31 -15.64
N ALA A 272 -22.73 -5.33 -15.96
CA ALA A 272 -23.18 -6.35 -15.03
C ALA A 272 -22.01 -7.13 -14.40
N VAL A 273 -21.10 -7.64 -15.22
CA VAL A 273 -19.95 -8.44 -14.78
C VAL A 273 -18.96 -7.60 -13.99
N ALA A 274 -18.54 -6.43 -14.52
CA ALA A 274 -17.58 -5.57 -13.85
C ALA A 274 -18.14 -5.02 -12.53
N GLY A 275 -19.39 -4.57 -12.52
CA GLY A 275 -20.06 -4.10 -11.30
C GLY A 275 -20.13 -5.20 -10.24
N THR A 276 -20.45 -6.43 -10.62
CA THR A 276 -20.49 -7.58 -9.71
C THR A 276 -19.12 -7.89 -9.12
N ILE A 277 -18.08 -7.94 -9.95
CA ILE A 277 -16.69 -8.20 -9.48
C ILE A 277 -16.25 -7.12 -8.48
N VAL A 278 -16.48 -5.84 -8.80
CA VAL A 278 -16.10 -4.73 -7.91
C VAL A 278 -16.93 -4.75 -6.62
N ALA A 279 -18.21 -5.10 -6.69
CA ALA A 279 -19.06 -5.22 -5.51
C ALA A 279 -18.56 -6.31 -4.55
N ILE A 280 -18.23 -7.50 -5.08
CA ILE A 280 -17.66 -8.62 -4.32
C ILE A 280 -16.32 -8.21 -3.70
N ALA A 281 -15.44 -7.57 -4.48
CA ALA A 281 -14.16 -7.09 -3.97
C ALA A 281 -14.34 -6.05 -2.83
N GLY A 282 -15.30 -5.14 -2.96
CA GLY A 282 -15.63 -4.16 -1.91
C GLY A 282 -16.15 -4.82 -0.63
N LEU A 283 -17.03 -5.82 -0.74
CA LEU A 283 -17.52 -6.60 0.39
C LEU A 283 -16.39 -7.38 1.07
N PHE A 284 -15.53 -8.00 0.28
CA PHE A 284 -14.36 -8.72 0.78
C PHE A 284 -13.43 -7.77 1.56
N LEU A 285 -13.13 -6.59 1.00
CA LEU A 285 -12.32 -5.56 1.68
C LEU A 285 -12.97 -5.07 2.98
N ALA A 286 -14.30 -4.88 3.00
CA ALA A 286 -15.03 -4.48 4.20
C ALA A 286 -15.00 -5.58 5.26
N GLY A 287 -15.22 -6.84 4.87
CA GLY A 287 -15.17 -8.02 5.74
C GLY A 287 -13.78 -8.23 6.34
N MET A 288 -12.73 -8.16 5.52
CA MET A 288 -11.34 -8.21 6.00
C MET A 288 -11.02 -7.05 6.94
N SER A 289 -11.43 -5.82 6.60
CA SER A 289 -11.19 -4.66 7.46
C SER A 289 -11.86 -4.82 8.82
N ARG A 290 -13.03 -5.45 8.87
CA ARG A 290 -13.75 -5.77 10.10
C ARG A 290 -13.03 -6.83 10.95
N SER A 291 -12.36 -7.82 10.35
CA SER A 291 -11.64 -8.86 11.10
C SER A 291 -10.32 -8.36 11.70
N PHE A 292 -9.77 -7.27 11.16
CA PHE A 292 -8.56 -6.62 11.68
C PHE A 292 -8.83 -5.50 12.69
N ASP A 293 -10.09 -5.17 13.00
CA ASP A 293 -10.41 -4.11 13.95
C ASP A 293 -10.02 -4.54 15.38
N PRO A 294 -8.97 -3.93 15.98
CA PRO A 294 -8.53 -4.28 17.34
C PRO A 294 -9.58 -3.95 18.40
N ALA A 295 -10.49 -2.99 18.16
CA ALA A 295 -11.54 -2.64 19.12
C ALA A 295 -12.48 -3.82 19.40
N ARG A 296 -12.58 -4.77 18.47
CA ARG A 296 -13.43 -5.96 18.59
C ARG A 296 -12.75 -7.12 19.32
N ARG A 297 -11.41 -7.14 19.42
CA ARG A 297 -10.67 -8.17 20.18
C ARG A 297 -10.67 -7.92 21.70
N ARG A 298 -11.16 -6.76 22.13
CA ARG A 298 -11.26 -6.36 23.54
C ARG A 298 -12.65 -6.58 24.15
N ARG A 299 -13.61 -7.10 23.38
CA ARG A 299 -14.96 -7.47 23.82
C ARG A 299 -15.12 -8.97 23.67
#